data_AF-A0A0B1TVA0-F1
#
_entry.id   AF-A0A0B1TVA0-F1
#
_cell.length_a   1.000
_cell.length_b   1.000
_cell.length_c   1.000
_cell.angle_alpha   90.00
_cell.angle_beta   90.00
_cell.angle_gamma   90.00
#
_symmetry.space_group_name_H-M   'P 1'
#
loop_
_entity.id
_entity.type
_entity.pdbx_description
1 polymer ?
#
loop_
_entity_poly.entity_id
_entity_poly.type
_entity_poly.pdbx_seq_one_letter_code
_entity_poly.pdbx_strand_id
1 'polypeptide(L)'
;MSDRVCIQSQGKVQSLVSDTDILSCCGDFCGDGCNGGYIDKAWKYVKRSGSCTGGAYQQKNVCKPYSFHPCGSHPNQTYYGECKGEEETPVCRKICQLHYPKKYEDDKIYVLDSYDVMGKEEAIQKEIMKNGPVQAGFTVYYDFMFYQGGIYKHSWGPEAGGHAIKIIGWGVENGTKYWTIANSWNTDWGENGAYLFQNV
;
A
#
# COMPACT_ATOMS: atom_id res chain seq x y z
N MET A 1 -2.64 3.45 -5.50
CA MET A 1 -3.01 3.63 -6.92
C MET A 1 -4.47 3.30 -7.17
N SER A 2 -4.96 2.13 -6.76
CA SER A 2 -6.35 1.66 -6.93
C SER A 2 -7.42 2.72 -6.57
N ASP A 3 -7.28 3.36 -5.41
CA ASP A 3 -8.23 4.40 -4.96
C ASP A 3 -8.35 5.55 -5.98
N ARG A 4 -7.21 6.02 -6.51
CA ARG A 4 -7.19 7.10 -7.50
C ARG A 4 -7.76 6.69 -8.84
N VAL A 5 -7.55 5.44 -9.26
CA VAL A 5 -8.17 4.89 -10.48
C VAL A 5 -9.70 4.96 -10.37
N CYS A 6 -10.25 4.58 -9.23
CA CYS A 6 -11.68 4.68 -8.96
C CYS A 6 -12.15 6.15 -8.95
N ILE A 7 -11.49 7.00 -8.14
CA ILE A 7 -11.87 8.41 -7.97
C ILE A 7 -11.83 9.17 -9.31
N GLN A 8 -10.73 9.06 -10.05
CA GLN A 8 -10.51 9.82 -11.28
C GLN A 8 -11.35 9.28 -12.45
N SER A 9 -11.75 8.00 -12.41
CA SER A 9 -12.70 7.43 -13.37
C SER A 9 -14.17 7.67 -12.98
N GLN A 10 -14.44 8.41 -11.90
CA GLN A 10 -15.79 8.64 -11.36
C GLN A 10 -16.51 7.32 -11.04
N GLY A 11 -15.79 6.36 -10.46
CA GLY A 11 -16.31 5.05 -10.04
C GLY A 11 -16.51 4.05 -11.18
N LYS A 12 -16.14 4.38 -12.42
CA LYS A 12 -16.27 3.46 -13.58
C LYS A 12 -15.29 2.28 -13.51
N VAL A 13 -14.11 2.50 -12.94
CA VAL A 13 -13.08 1.46 -12.80
C VAL A 13 -12.81 1.22 -11.33
N GLN A 14 -13.27 0.07 -10.82
CA GLN A 14 -13.14 -0.33 -9.41
C GLN A 14 -12.27 -1.57 -9.29
N SER A 15 -11.05 -1.48 -9.81
CA SER A 15 -10.09 -2.58 -9.81
C SER A 15 -8.91 -2.27 -8.91
N LEU A 16 -8.41 -3.29 -8.21
CA LEU A 16 -7.16 -3.19 -7.46
C LEU A 16 -5.99 -3.35 -8.42
N VAL A 17 -4.99 -2.49 -8.30
CA VAL A 17 -3.70 -2.66 -8.96
C VAL A 17 -2.92 -3.77 -8.24
N SER A 18 -2.23 -4.63 -8.98
CA SER A 18 -1.53 -5.78 -8.41
C SER A 18 -0.23 -5.37 -7.71
N ASP A 19 -0.20 -5.53 -6.39
CA ASP A 19 1.03 -5.36 -5.60
C ASP A 19 2.11 -6.37 -6.02
N THR A 20 1.72 -7.62 -6.30
CA THR A 20 2.67 -8.64 -6.78
C THR A 20 3.27 -8.29 -8.13
N ASP A 21 2.50 -7.72 -9.04
CA ASP A 21 3.04 -7.34 -10.34
C ASP A 21 4.08 -6.23 -10.22
N ILE A 22 3.81 -5.21 -9.39
CA ILE A 22 4.79 -4.16 -9.10
C ILE A 22 6.02 -4.74 -8.38
N LEU A 23 5.80 -5.52 -7.31
CA LEU A 23 6.84 -6.13 -6.48
C LEU A 23 7.80 -7.01 -7.29
N SER A 24 7.25 -7.88 -8.14
CA SER A 24 8.05 -8.87 -8.87
C SER A 24 8.64 -8.33 -10.17
N CYS A 25 7.93 -7.46 -10.89
CA CYS A 25 8.29 -7.07 -12.26
C CYS A 25 8.94 -5.69 -12.39
N CYS A 26 8.95 -4.88 -11.33
CA CYS A 26 9.71 -3.63 -11.36
C CYS A 26 11.23 -3.87 -11.34
N GLY A 27 11.67 -4.92 -10.64
CA GLY A 27 13.08 -5.27 -10.44
C GLY A 27 13.87 -4.14 -9.77
N ASP A 28 15.18 -4.10 -10.05
CA ASP A 28 16.15 -3.18 -9.47
C ASP A 28 15.76 -1.69 -9.61
N PHE A 29 14.89 -1.36 -10.56
CA PHE A 29 14.37 0.01 -10.70
C PHE A 29 13.60 0.47 -9.46
N CYS A 30 12.85 -0.43 -8.80
CA CYS A 30 12.10 -0.13 -7.57
C CYS A 30 12.86 -0.45 -6.29
N GLY A 31 13.99 -1.16 -6.35
CA GLY A 31 14.72 -1.64 -5.19
C GLY A 31 14.88 -3.16 -5.23
N ASP A 32 14.82 -3.80 -4.07
CA ASP A 32 15.16 -5.22 -3.88
C ASP A 32 13.95 -6.07 -3.47
N GLY A 33 12.78 -5.76 -4.06
CA GLY A 33 11.55 -6.50 -3.86
C GLY A 33 11.12 -6.56 -2.38
N CYS A 34 11.08 -7.78 -1.82
CA CYS A 34 10.70 -8.01 -0.42
C CYS A 34 11.69 -7.44 0.60
N ASN A 35 12.92 -7.12 0.19
CA ASN A 35 13.95 -6.52 1.07
C ASN A 35 13.89 -4.98 1.09
N GLY A 36 12.84 -4.40 0.50
CA GLY A 36 12.59 -2.97 0.50
C GLY A 36 12.74 -2.31 -0.86
N GLY A 37 12.23 -1.08 -0.95
CA GLY A 37 12.21 -0.34 -2.20
C GLY A 37 11.80 1.12 -2.07
N TYR A 38 11.62 1.77 -3.22
CA TYR A 38 11.41 3.20 -3.33
C TYR A 38 10.00 3.53 -3.81
N ILE A 39 9.28 4.32 -3.01
CA ILE A 39 7.89 4.74 -3.29
C ILE A 39 7.79 5.43 -4.65
N ASP A 40 8.64 6.42 -4.94
CA ASP A 40 8.61 7.20 -6.17
C ASP A 40 8.84 6.32 -7.43
N LYS A 41 9.69 5.30 -7.31
CA LYS A 41 10.01 4.38 -8.40
C LYS A 41 8.83 3.46 -8.71
N ALA A 42 8.06 3.02 -7.72
CA ALA A 42 6.84 2.25 -7.96
C ALA A 42 5.84 3.03 -8.84
N TRP A 43 5.61 4.32 -8.53
CA TRP A 43 4.76 5.17 -9.37
C TRP A 43 5.32 5.36 -10.78
N LYS A 44 6.63 5.63 -10.91
CA LYS A 44 7.30 5.77 -12.21
C LYS A 44 7.26 4.47 -13.03
N TYR A 45 7.34 3.31 -12.38
CA TYR A 45 7.21 2.01 -13.03
C TYR A 45 5.82 1.83 -13.62
N VAL A 46 4.76 2.06 -12.83
CA VAL A 46 3.38 1.92 -13.32
C VAL A 46 3.06 2.95 -14.40
N LYS A 47 3.69 4.14 -14.36
CA LYS A 47 3.60 5.14 -15.45
C LYS A 47 4.18 4.60 -16.76
N ARG A 48 5.37 3.99 -16.70
CA ARG A 48 6.12 3.54 -17.87
C ARG A 48 5.63 2.21 -18.44
N SER A 49 5.37 1.25 -17.55
CA SER A 49 5.16 -0.15 -17.90
C SER A 49 3.73 -0.63 -17.70
N GLY A 50 2.94 0.12 -16.92
CA GLY A 50 1.64 -0.32 -16.41
C GLY A 50 1.78 -1.41 -15.34
N SER A 51 0.68 -1.71 -14.66
CA SER A 51 0.55 -2.89 -13.82
C SER A 51 -0.84 -3.51 -13.98
N CYS A 52 -0.93 -4.83 -13.97
CA CYS A 52 -2.21 -5.52 -14.14
C CYS A 52 -3.10 -5.44 -12.90
N THR A 53 -4.35 -5.90 -13.01
CA THR A 53 -5.24 -6.00 -11.85
C THR A 53 -4.75 -7.08 -10.88
N GLY A 54 -4.96 -6.86 -9.60
CA GLY A 54 -4.64 -7.81 -8.54
C GLY A 54 -5.66 -7.80 -7.43
N GLY A 55 -5.25 -8.27 -6.26
CA GLY A 55 -6.12 -8.43 -5.11
C GLY A 55 -5.42 -9.22 -4.01
N ALA A 56 -6.18 -9.58 -2.99
CA ALA A 56 -5.69 -10.40 -1.88
C ALA A 56 -5.20 -11.77 -2.37
N TYR A 57 -4.46 -12.47 -1.52
CA TYR A 57 -4.02 -13.84 -1.77
C TYR A 57 -5.19 -14.74 -2.23
N GLN A 58 -4.96 -15.53 -3.28
CA GLN A 58 -5.96 -16.41 -3.91
C GLN A 58 -7.24 -15.72 -4.45
N GLN A 59 -7.28 -14.39 -4.53
CA GLN A 59 -8.42 -13.70 -5.10
C GLN A 59 -8.63 -14.09 -6.56
N LYS A 60 -9.86 -14.50 -6.89
CA LYS A 60 -10.29 -14.84 -8.25
C LYS A 60 -10.71 -13.59 -9.01
N ASN A 61 -10.88 -13.72 -10.32
CA ASN A 61 -11.36 -12.64 -11.21
C ASN A 61 -10.46 -11.38 -11.23
N VAL A 62 -9.16 -11.56 -10.98
CA VAL A 62 -8.12 -10.52 -11.11
C VAL A 62 -6.94 -11.11 -11.87
N CYS A 63 -6.08 -10.32 -12.51
CA CYS A 63 -4.98 -10.88 -13.28
C CYS A 63 -3.93 -11.56 -12.37
N LYS A 64 -3.43 -10.85 -11.35
CA LYS A 64 -2.39 -11.36 -10.45
C LYS A 64 -2.69 -11.04 -8.98
N PRO A 65 -3.30 -11.98 -8.23
CA PRO A 65 -3.50 -11.82 -6.78
C PRO A 65 -2.16 -11.79 -6.04
N TYR A 66 -2.19 -11.35 -4.79
CA TYR A 66 -0.99 -11.29 -3.95
C TYR A 66 -0.34 -12.68 -3.83
N SER A 67 0.99 -12.75 -3.91
CA SER A 67 1.73 -14.03 -3.91
C SER A 67 1.84 -14.70 -2.56
N PHE A 68 1.78 -13.92 -1.48
CA PHE A 68 1.99 -14.43 -0.12
C PHE A 68 0.65 -14.55 0.60
N HIS A 69 0.50 -15.60 1.40
CA HIS A 69 -0.66 -15.74 2.27
C HIS A 69 -0.60 -14.71 3.41
N PRO A 70 -1.75 -14.25 3.95
CA PRO A 70 -1.75 -13.54 5.22
C PRO A 70 -1.15 -14.47 6.29
N CYS A 71 -0.25 -13.94 7.10
CA CYS A 71 0.48 -14.71 8.11
C CYS A 71 -0.02 -14.37 9.50
N GLY A 72 0.06 -15.31 10.43
CA GLY A 72 -0.48 -15.17 11.77
C GLY A 72 -1.97 -15.47 11.85
N SER A 73 -2.50 -15.39 13.07
CA SER A 73 -3.89 -15.70 13.38
C SER A 73 -4.74 -14.43 13.37
N HIS A 74 -5.68 -14.35 12.43
CA HIS A 74 -6.56 -13.20 12.26
C HIS A 74 -8.03 -13.61 12.43
N PRO A 75 -8.84 -12.85 13.20
CA PRO A 75 -10.26 -13.14 13.38
C PRO A 75 -11.01 -13.23 12.05
N ASN A 76 -11.84 -14.27 11.89
CA ASN A 76 -12.66 -14.52 10.70
C ASN A 76 -11.87 -14.71 9.39
N GLN A 77 -10.58 -15.03 9.46
CA GLN A 77 -9.76 -15.38 8.29
C GLN A 77 -9.22 -16.80 8.41
N THR A 78 -8.91 -17.43 7.27
CA THR A 78 -8.25 -18.73 7.24
C THR A 78 -6.81 -18.58 7.75
N TYR A 79 -6.43 -19.42 8.71
CA TYR A 79 -5.05 -19.51 9.18
C TYR A 79 -4.22 -20.29 8.16
N TYR A 80 -3.22 -19.62 7.56
CA TYR A 80 -2.30 -20.23 6.60
C TYR A 80 -0.94 -20.59 7.20
N GLY A 81 -0.57 -20.01 8.35
CA GLY A 81 0.70 -20.23 9.01
C GLY A 81 1.20 -18.98 9.74
N GLU A 82 2.20 -19.15 10.61
CA GLU A 82 2.86 -18.05 11.31
C GLU A 82 3.59 -17.09 10.35
N CYS A 83 3.78 -15.85 10.81
CA CYS A 83 4.64 -14.89 10.10
C CYS A 83 6.09 -15.35 10.15
N LYS A 84 6.61 -15.64 8.97
CA LYS A 84 8.06 -15.67 8.74
C LYS A 84 8.52 -14.23 8.53
N GLY A 85 9.82 -14.00 8.70
CA GLY A 85 10.41 -12.68 8.44
C GLY A 85 10.37 -12.33 6.96
N GLU A 86 11.53 -11.95 6.41
CA GLU A 86 11.64 -11.67 4.98
C GLU A 86 11.41 -12.95 4.16
N GLU A 87 10.59 -12.84 3.12
CA GLU A 87 10.30 -13.89 2.14
C GLU A 87 11.01 -13.55 0.82
N GLU A 88 11.35 -14.57 0.03
CA GLU A 88 11.97 -14.35 -1.27
C GLU A 88 11.02 -13.62 -2.24
N THR A 89 11.55 -12.62 -2.95
CA THR A 89 10.78 -11.89 -3.97
C THR A 89 10.30 -12.85 -5.06
N PRO A 90 8.98 -12.90 -5.38
CA PRO A 90 8.46 -13.81 -6.39
C PRO A 90 9.05 -13.47 -7.77
N VAL A 91 9.32 -14.49 -8.58
CA VAL A 91 9.79 -14.29 -9.95
C VAL A 91 8.74 -13.54 -10.78
N CYS A 92 9.15 -12.50 -11.50
CA CYS A 92 8.28 -11.81 -12.44
C CYS A 92 7.75 -12.78 -13.50
N ARG A 93 6.43 -12.96 -13.54
CA ARG A 93 5.73 -13.67 -14.60
C ARG A 93 4.73 -12.75 -15.27
N LYS A 94 4.89 -12.53 -16.58
CA LYS A 94 4.00 -11.69 -17.40
C LYS A 94 2.79 -12.48 -17.91
N ILE A 95 2.06 -13.09 -16.99
CA ILE A 95 0.88 -13.92 -17.26
C ILE A 95 -0.13 -13.73 -16.13
N CYS A 96 -1.41 -13.73 -16.46
CA CYS A 96 -2.50 -13.73 -15.48
C CYS A 96 -2.76 -15.14 -14.94
N GLN A 97 -3.51 -15.23 -13.84
CA GLN A 97 -3.98 -16.50 -13.31
C GLN A 97 -4.83 -17.26 -14.34
N LEU A 98 -4.83 -18.59 -14.23
CA LEU A 98 -5.60 -19.46 -15.11
C LEU A 98 -7.10 -19.08 -15.08
N HIS A 99 -7.76 -19.15 -16.23
CA HIS A 99 -9.17 -18.78 -16.42
C HIS A 99 -9.50 -17.29 -16.27
N TYR A 100 -8.53 -16.41 -16.04
CA TYR A 100 -8.77 -14.97 -16.15
C TYR A 100 -9.00 -14.60 -17.63
N PRO A 101 -10.05 -13.80 -17.96
CA PRO A 101 -10.49 -13.63 -19.35
C PRO A 101 -9.59 -12.74 -20.21
N LYS A 102 -8.72 -11.92 -19.59
CA LYS A 102 -7.82 -11.03 -20.32
C LYS A 102 -6.38 -11.53 -20.28
N LYS A 103 -5.60 -11.19 -21.30
CA LYS A 103 -4.15 -11.37 -21.27
C LYS A 103 -3.52 -10.34 -20.34
N TYR A 104 -2.31 -10.66 -19.86
CA TYR A 104 -1.54 -9.78 -18.97
C TYR A 104 -1.36 -8.37 -19.55
N GLU A 105 -1.07 -8.26 -20.85
CA GLU A 105 -0.84 -6.95 -21.48
C GLU A 105 -2.12 -6.14 -21.69
N ASP A 106 -3.26 -6.82 -21.87
CA ASP A 106 -4.57 -6.19 -22.08
C ASP A 106 -5.23 -5.74 -20.77
N ASP A 107 -4.69 -6.17 -19.62
CA ASP A 107 -5.21 -5.84 -18.29
C ASP A 107 -4.41 -4.75 -17.56
N LYS A 108 -3.43 -4.15 -18.23
CA LYS A 108 -2.58 -3.13 -17.62
C LYS A 108 -3.33 -1.83 -17.35
N ILE A 109 -3.17 -1.36 -16.13
CA ILE A 109 -3.55 -0.03 -15.66
C ILE A 109 -2.29 0.84 -15.68
N TYR A 110 -2.40 2.00 -16.31
CA TYR A 110 -1.34 2.99 -16.40
C TYR A 110 -1.70 4.20 -15.55
N VAL A 111 -0.70 4.76 -14.86
CA VAL A 111 -0.84 6.09 -14.26
C VAL A 111 -0.35 7.14 -15.26
N LEU A 112 -1.07 8.26 -15.37
CA LEU A 112 -0.73 9.32 -16.32
C LEU A 112 0.53 10.07 -15.89
N ASP A 113 0.67 10.33 -14.59
CA ASP A 113 1.80 11.05 -14.05
C ASP A 113 2.18 10.58 -12.64
N SER A 114 3.40 10.93 -12.22
CA SER A 114 3.97 10.65 -10.91
C SER A 114 4.82 11.83 -10.47
N TYR A 115 4.50 12.43 -9.32
CA TYR A 115 5.18 13.60 -8.80
C TYR A 115 5.21 13.57 -7.27
N ASP A 116 6.19 14.26 -6.70
CA ASP A 116 6.26 14.48 -5.26
C ASP A 116 5.34 15.63 -4.87
N VAL A 117 4.61 15.46 -3.77
CA VAL A 117 3.77 16.52 -3.20
C VAL A 117 4.69 17.46 -2.42
N MET A 118 5.24 18.43 -3.13
CA MET A 118 6.15 19.42 -2.56
C MET A 118 5.35 20.39 -1.67
N GLY A 119 5.66 20.45 -0.38
CA GLY A 119 5.06 21.43 0.53
C GLY A 119 4.95 20.96 1.98
N LYS A 120 4.24 21.77 2.78
CA LYS A 120 3.85 21.47 4.17
C LYS A 120 2.48 20.77 4.20
N GLU A 121 1.97 20.50 5.40
CA GLU A 121 0.65 19.91 5.69
C GLU A 121 -0.46 20.27 4.67
N GLU A 122 -0.68 21.56 4.41
CA GLU A 122 -1.77 22.02 3.51
C GLU A 122 -1.67 21.49 2.07
N ALA A 123 -0.46 21.28 1.56
CA ALA A 123 -0.27 20.77 0.19
C ALA A 123 -0.74 19.32 0.10
N ILE A 124 -0.42 18.52 1.12
CA ILE A 124 -0.86 17.13 1.25
C ILE A 124 -2.39 17.07 1.40
N GLN A 125 -2.97 17.93 2.25
CA GLN A 125 -4.42 18.03 2.42
C GLN A 125 -5.12 18.35 1.09
N LYS A 126 -4.66 19.38 0.38
CA LYS A 126 -5.21 19.76 -0.94
C LYS A 126 -5.09 18.63 -1.96
N GLU A 127 -3.95 17.94 -1.98
CA GLU A 127 -3.73 16.80 -2.88
C GLU A 127 -4.71 15.66 -2.59
N ILE A 128 -4.90 15.29 -1.32
CA ILE A 128 -5.85 14.23 -0.94
C ILE A 128 -7.29 14.63 -1.29
N MET A 129 -7.70 15.86 -0.98
CA MET A 129 -9.05 16.35 -1.31
C MET A 129 -9.34 16.36 -2.81
N LYS A 130 -8.35 16.72 -3.62
CA LYS A 130 -8.55 16.86 -5.07
C LYS A 130 -8.42 15.53 -5.81
N ASN A 131 -7.42 14.73 -5.45
CA ASN A 131 -6.97 13.59 -6.26
C ASN A 131 -7.08 12.24 -5.53
N GLY A 132 -7.45 12.23 -4.25
CA GLY A 132 -7.55 11.03 -3.43
C GLY A 132 -6.26 10.68 -2.69
N PRO A 133 -6.23 9.52 -1.99
CA PRO A 133 -5.14 9.12 -1.10
C PRO A 133 -3.74 9.21 -1.71
N VAL A 134 -2.75 9.53 -0.87
CA VAL A 134 -1.32 9.64 -1.24
C VAL A 134 -0.49 8.57 -0.54
N GLN A 135 0.71 8.30 -1.06
CA GLN A 135 1.71 7.49 -0.37
C GLN A 135 2.75 8.38 0.31
N ALA A 136 3.25 7.94 1.47
CA ALA A 136 4.35 8.58 2.19
C ALA A 136 5.22 7.51 2.87
N GLY A 137 6.44 7.88 3.23
CA GLY A 137 7.31 7.07 4.09
C GLY A 137 7.40 7.70 5.48
N PHE A 138 7.53 6.88 6.52
CA PHE A 138 7.84 7.33 7.86
C PHE A 138 8.79 6.35 8.56
N THR A 139 9.48 6.84 9.59
CA THR A 139 10.33 6.00 10.44
C THR A 139 9.48 5.29 11.49
N VAL A 140 9.57 3.97 11.52
CA VAL A 140 8.96 3.11 12.53
C VAL A 140 9.90 2.98 13.72
N TYR A 141 9.35 3.09 14.91
CA TYR A 141 10.01 2.82 16.17
C TYR A 141 9.41 1.59 16.83
N TYR A 142 10.14 0.98 17.78
CA TYR A 142 9.68 -0.23 18.48
C TYR A 142 8.31 -0.07 19.16
N ASP A 143 8.01 1.11 19.71
CA ASP A 143 6.72 1.37 20.35
C ASP A 143 5.53 1.33 19.37
N PHE A 144 5.75 1.64 18.08
CA PHE A 144 4.72 1.60 17.05
C PHE A 144 4.12 0.21 16.84
N MET A 145 4.93 -0.85 17.02
CA MET A 145 4.45 -2.23 16.88
C MET A 145 3.33 -2.58 17.87
N PHE A 146 3.25 -1.84 18.99
CA PHE A 146 2.27 -2.03 20.06
C PHE A 146 1.09 -1.04 19.98
N TYR A 147 0.95 -0.29 18.88
CA TYR A 147 -0.17 0.63 18.71
C TYR A 147 -1.52 -0.12 18.74
N GLN A 148 -2.43 0.35 19.59
CA GLN A 148 -3.80 -0.19 19.72
C GLN A 148 -4.91 0.86 19.51
N GLY A 149 -4.58 2.16 19.49
CA GLY A 149 -5.55 3.22 19.24
C GLY A 149 -5.09 4.60 19.71
N GLY A 150 -5.85 5.63 19.32
CA GLY A 150 -5.57 7.03 19.62
C GLY A 150 -4.52 7.65 18.68
N ILE A 151 -4.04 8.85 18.99
CA ILE A 151 -3.03 9.50 18.14
C ILE A 151 -1.63 8.99 18.51
N TYR A 152 -1.02 8.21 17.61
CA TYR A 152 0.36 7.76 17.76
C TYR A 152 1.32 8.94 17.80
N LYS A 153 2.15 8.94 18.84
CA LYS A 153 3.33 9.77 18.99
C LYS A 153 4.44 8.89 19.57
N HIS A 154 5.59 8.88 18.91
CA HIS A 154 6.75 8.16 19.42
C HIS A 154 7.11 8.64 20.84
N SER A 155 7.36 7.68 21.72
CA SER A 155 7.61 7.89 23.14
C SER A 155 8.78 7.06 23.68
N TRP A 156 9.06 5.88 23.09
CA TRP A 156 10.18 5.02 23.50
C TRP A 156 10.59 4.01 22.42
N GLY A 157 11.75 3.38 22.62
CA GLY A 157 12.24 2.31 21.76
C GLY A 157 13.12 2.80 20.61
N PRO A 158 14.08 1.98 20.14
CA PRO A 158 14.95 2.36 19.04
C PRO A 158 14.19 2.42 17.72
N GLU A 159 14.80 3.07 16.74
CA GLU A 159 14.40 3.01 15.34
C GLU A 159 14.43 1.55 14.85
N ALA A 160 13.34 1.11 14.23
CA ALA A 160 13.19 -0.21 13.63
C ALA A 160 13.43 -0.18 12.11
N GLY A 161 13.17 0.95 11.46
CA GLY A 161 13.41 1.15 10.03
C GLY A 161 12.39 2.09 9.38
N GLY A 162 12.43 2.18 8.04
CA GLY A 162 11.45 2.94 7.26
C GLY A 162 10.25 2.09 6.84
N HIS A 163 9.06 2.69 6.80
CA HIS A 163 7.84 2.03 6.32
C HIS A 163 7.05 2.95 5.38
N ALA A 164 6.52 2.37 4.30
CA ALA A 164 5.71 3.07 3.31
C ALA A 164 4.22 2.88 3.61
N ILE A 165 3.46 3.97 3.60
CA ILE A 165 2.06 3.98 4.05
C ILE A 165 1.15 4.76 3.11
N LYS A 166 -0.17 4.60 3.33
CA LYS A 166 -1.22 5.30 2.58
C LYS A 166 -1.96 6.29 3.48
N ILE A 167 -1.80 7.58 3.21
CA ILE A 167 -2.56 8.64 3.90
C ILE A 167 -3.90 8.81 3.19
N ILE A 168 -4.99 8.62 3.94
CA ILE A 168 -6.37 8.68 3.42
C ILE A 168 -7.15 9.89 3.91
N GLY A 169 -6.66 10.59 4.93
CA GLY A 169 -7.34 11.74 5.51
C GLY A 169 -6.54 12.38 6.65
N TRP A 170 -7.16 13.34 7.32
CA TRP A 170 -6.61 14.04 8.48
C TRP A 170 -7.75 14.55 9.36
N GLY A 171 -7.41 14.97 10.57
CA GLY A 171 -8.36 15.58 11.48
C GLY A 171 -7.69 16.24 12.67
N VAL A 172 -8.53 16.63 13.63
CA VAL A 172 -8.09 17.20 14.91
C VAL A 172 -8.89 16.54 16.02
N GLU A 173 -8.19 15.99 17.00
CA GLU A 173 -8.79 15.43 18.21
C GLU A 173 -8.16 16.10 19.43
N ASN A 174 -8.98 16.70 20.30
CA ASN A 174 -8.53 17.38 21.52
C ASN A 174 -7.39 18.41 21.27
N GLY A 175 -7.48 19.15 20.16
CA GLY A 175 -6.48 20.14 19.75
C GLY A 175 -5.22 19.56 19.09
N THR A 176 -5.12 18.23 18.97
CA THR A 176 -3.99 17.55 18.32
C THR A 176 -4.37 17.18 16.89
N LYS A 177 -3.59 17.68 15.93
CA LYS A 177 -3.73 17.33 14.51
C LYS A 177 -3.19 15.93 14.25
N TYR A 178 -3.86 15.18 13.37
CA TYR A 178 -3.44 13.85 12.97
C TYR A 178 -3.65 13.58 11.48
N TRP A 179 -2.88 12.63 10.95
CA TRP A 179 -3.13 11.96 9.68
C TRP A 179 -3.84 10.63 9.93
N THR A 180 -4.86 10.31 9.13
CA THR A 180 -5.45 8.97 9.10
C THR A 180 -4.70 8.14 8.07
N ILE A 181 -4.11 7.04 8.53
CA ILE A 181 -3.24 6.20 7.72
C ILE A 181 -3.79 4.78 7.66
N ALA A 182 -3.89 4.23 6.45
CA ALA A 182 -4.17 2.82 6.23
C ALA A 182 -2.85 2.04 6.21
N ASN A 183 -2.69 1.09 7.12
CA ASN A 183 -1.53 0.21 7.20
C ASN A 183 -1.73 -1.04 6.31
N SER A 184 -0.69 -1.86 6.19
CA SER A 184 -0.66 -3.09 5.38
C SER A 184 -0.43 -4.36 6.20
N TRP A 185 -0.72 -4.33 7.51
CA TRP A 185 -0.52 -5.44 8.46
C TRP A 185 -1.83 -6.11 8.89
N ASN A 186 -2.71 -6.35 7.91
CA ASN A 186 -4.07 -6.87 8.10
C ASN A 186 -5.00 -5.94 8.91
N THR A 187 -6.28 -6.30 8.99
CA THR A 187 -7.35 -5.43 9.52
C THR A 187 -7.51 -5.51 11.04
N ASP A 188 -6.90 -6.48 11.70
CA ASP A 188 -6.95 -6.64 13.15
C ASP A 188 -5.81 -5.91 13.87
N TRP A 189 -4.86 -5.33 13.13
CA TRP A 189 -3.83 -4.45 13.68
C TRP A 189 -4.36 -3.03 13.88
N GLY A 190 -4.03 -2.40 15.00
CA GLY A 190 -4.42 -1.02 15.31
C GLY A 190 -5.93 -0.82 15.31
N GLU A 191 -6.40 0.22 14.61
CA GLU A 191 -7.82 0.58 14.52
C GLU A 191 -8.40 0.10 13.19
N ASN A 192 -8.75 -1.19 13.12
CA ASN A 192 -9.26 -1.84 11.91
C ASN A 192 -8.27 -1.81 10.71
N GLY A 193 -6.96 -1.98 10.98
CA GLY A 193 -5.90 -1.88 9.98
C GLY A 193 -5.45 -0.44 9.69
N ALA A 194 -5.98 0.53 10.43
CA ALA A 194 -5.60 1.94 10.35
C ALA A 194 -4.94 2.42 11.64
N TYR A 195 -4.32 3.60 11.57
CA TYR A 195 -3.82 4.32 12.73
C TYR A 195 -3.86 5.83 12.52
N LEU A 196 -3.88 6.58 13.61
CA LEU A 196 -3.77 8.04 13.60
C LEU A 196 -2.34 8.43 13.95
N PHE A 197 -1.70 9.25 13.10
CA PHE A 197 -0.33 9.70 13.31
C PHE A 197 -0.29 11.19 13.65
N GLN A 198 0.37 11.58 14.74
CA GLN A 198 0.46 12.99 15.12
C GLN A 198 1.15 13.80 14.03
N ASN A 199 0.46 14.82 13.53
CA ASN A 199 1.02 15.79 12.61
C ASN A 199 1.71 16.90 13.41
N VAL A 200 3.03 17.06 13.24
CA VAL A 200 3.87 18.03 13.97
C VAL A 200 4.23 19.20 13.08
#